data_AF-W7QDW6-F1
#
_entry.id   AF-W7QDW6-F1
#
_cell.length_a   1.000
_cell.length_b   1.000
_cell.length_c   1.000
_cell.angle_alpha   90.00
_cell.angle_beta   90.00
_cell.angle_gamma   90.00
#
_symmetry.space_group_name_H-M   'P 1'
#
loop_
_entity.id
_entity.type
_entity.pdbx_description
1 polymer ?
#
loop_
_entity_poly.entity_id
_entity_poly.type
_entity_poly.pdbx_seq_one_letter_code
_entity_poly.pdbx_strand_id
1 'polypeptide(L)'
;MNKPVSTRYIKLEQLVDFAIYHLDARKSNIGIWSDYHQAFLISKYEGSVKPEVFFETHWDTVNELGYWGTAKPLKQLAICPDKYRAIVSSDAWRSNSAIATVLDYLDNLEAELTSDYNLNLLQQRQKQAFGWRDYQIKQRNSVIGNSSVPNAVV
;
A
#
# COMPACT_ATOMS: atom_id res chain seq x y z
N MET A 1 -6.21 25.77 -8.93
CA MET A 1 -5.07 25.68 -7.99
C MET A 1 -3.85 25.33 -8.80
N ASN A 2 -2.76 26.11 -8.70
CA ASN A 2 -1.51 25.79 -9.38
C ASN A 2 -0.80 24.68 -8.60
N LYS A 3 -0.46 23.59 -9.30
CA LYS A 3 0.22 22.43 -8.72
C LYS A 3 1.70 22.76 -8.48
N PRO A 4 2.31 22.35 -7.34
CA PRO A 4 3.74 22.46 -7.16
C PRO A 4 4.46 21.55 -8.17
N VAL A 5 5.26 22.15 -9.05
CA VAL A 5 6.13 21.43 -9.99
C VAL A 5 7.34 20.91 -9.22
N SER A 6 7.24 19.69 -8.72
CA SER A 6 8.38 18.98 -8.12
C SER A 6 9.19 18.31 -9.23
N THR A 7 10.45 18.68 -9.39
CA THR A 7 11.40 17.96 -10.27
C THR A 7 11.88 16.64 -9.67
N ARG A 8 11.45 16.32 -8.44
CA ARG A 8 11.87 15.14 -7.68
C ARG A 8 11.07 13.89 -8.03
N TYR A 9 9.89 14.04 -8.61
CA TYR A 9 8.97 12.94 -8.86
C TYR A 9 8.78 12.74 -10.36
N ILE A 10 8.71 11.48 -10.77
CA ILE A 10 8.37 11.09 -12.14
C ILE A 10 6.93 11.52 -12.39
N LYS A 11 6.67 12.13 -13.56
CA LYS A 11 5.31 12.52 -13.93
C LYS A 11 4.52 11.35 -14.51
N LEU A 12 3.20 11.47 -14.52
CA LEU A 12 2.29 10.44 -15.00
C LEU A 12 2.63 9.99 -16.43
N GLU A 13 2.86 10.96 -17.32
CA GLU A 13 3.16 10.72 -18.74
C GLU A 13 4.53 10.05 -18.99
N GLN A 14 5.35 9.90 -17.95
CA GLN A 14 6.66 9.27 -18.01
C GLN A 14 6.65 7.85 -17.43
N LEU A 15 5.50 7.40 -16.91
CA LEU A 15 5.38 6.05 -16.38
C LEU A 15 5.29 5.05 -17.52
N VAL A 16 5.93 3.90 -17.30
CA VAL A 16 5.97 2.77 -18.21
C VAL A 16 5.03 1.71 -17.64
N ASP A 17 4.10 1.23 -18.46
CA ASP A 17 3.18 0.19 -18.05
C ASP A 17 3.92 -1.04 -17.53
N PHE A 18 3.42 -1.59 -16.43
CA PHE A 18 4.03 -2.71 -15.71
C PHE A 18 5.46 -2.47 -15.22
N ALA A 19 5.94 -1.24 -15.13
CA ALA A 19 7.21 -0.97 -14.46
C ALA A 19 7.03 -0.86 -12.94
N ILE A 20 8.07 -1.26 -12.21
CA ILE A 20 8.17 -1.18 -10.76
C ILE A 20 8.84 0.13 -10.40
N TYR A 21 8.26 0.85 -9.45
CA TYR A 21 8.76 2.13 -8.99
C TYR A 21 9.00 2.13 -7.48
N HIS A 22 10.07 2.81 -7.07
CA HIS A 22 10.21 3.30 -5.71
C HIS A 22 9.26 4.51 -5.54
N LEU A 23 8.45 4.49 -4.50
CA LEU A 23 7.40 5.46 -4.21
C LEU A 23 7.72 6.21 -2.91
N ASP A 24 7.56 7.52 -2.92
CA ASP A 24 7.26 8.30 -1.73
C ASP A 24 5.74 8.25 -1.51
N ALA A 25 5.29 7.23 -0.77
CA ALA A 25 3.89 7.03 -0.43
C ALA A 25 3.74 6.60 1.03
N ARG A 26 2.55 6.82 1.59
CA ARG A 26 2.29 6.56 3.01
C ARG A 26 2.21 5.07 3.35
N LYS A 27 1.77 4.24 2.39
CA LYS A 27 1.35 2.86 2.64
C LYS A 27 2.37 1.82 2.16
N SER A 28 3.14 2.14 1.13
CA SER A 28 4.15 1.28 0.53
C SER A 28 5.27 2.12 -0.05
N ASN A 29 6.50 1.62 -0.05
CA ASN A 29 7.62 2.27 -0.72
C ASN A 29 7.82 1.78 -2.15
N ILE A 30 7.05 0.78 -2.58
CA ILE A 30 7.12 0.25 -3.93
C ILE A 30 5.74 -0.03 -4.49
N GLY A 31 5.61 0.10 -5.80
CA GLY A 31 4.41 -0.27 -6.51
C GLY A 31 4.66 -0.55 -7.98
N ILE A 32 3.75 -1.32 -8.58
CA ILE A 32 3.75 -1.63 -10.01
C ILE A 32 2.76 -0.69 -10.68
N TRP A 33 3.21 0.10 -11.65
CA TRP A 33 2.31 0.94 -12.42
C TRP A 33 1.43 0.10 -13.35
N SER A 34 0.14 0.45 -13.43
CA SER A 34 -0.82 -0.14 -14.36
C SER A 34 -1.51 0.98 -15.13
N ASP A 35 -1.34 1.02 -16.45
CA ASP A 35 -2.09 1.94 -17.32
C ASP A 35 -3.58 1.61 -17.34
N TYR A 36 -3.94 0.32 -17.24
CA TYR A 36 -5.35 -0.09 -17.19
C TYR A 36 -6.08 0.49 -15.97
N HIS A 37 -5.47 0.44 -14.78
CA HIS A 37 -6.05 0.96 -13.55
C HIS A 37 -5.69 2.44 -13.28
N GLN A 38 -4.79 3.03 -14.07
CA GLN A 38 -4.24 4.38 -13.86
C GLN A 38 -3.71 4.58 -12.42
N ALA A 39 -3.09 3.53 -11.86
CA ALA A 39 -2.68 3.49 -10.46
C ALA A 39 -1.52 2.51 -10.22
N PHE A 40 -0.87 2.66 -9.06
CA PHE A 40 0.13 1.72 -8.59
C PHE A 40 -0.50 0.59 -7.79
N LEU A 41 -0.23 -0.65 -8.18
CA LEU A 41 -0.51 -1.80 -7.34
C LEU A 41 0.53 -1.89 -6.23
N ILE A 42 0.08 -1.82 -4.98
CA ILE A 42 0.92 -1.81 -3.78
C ILE A 42 0.50 -2.87 -2.76
N SER A 43 1.42 -3.27 -1.88
CA SER A 43 1.09 -3.99 -0.64
C SER A 43 0.92 -2.96 0.49
N LYS A 44 -0.24 -2.96 1.15
CA LYS A 44 -0.52 -2.08 2.28
C LYS A 44 -0.85 -2.87 3.54
N TYR A 45 -0.43 -2.34 4.69
CA TYR A 45 -0.86 -2.79 5.99
C TYR A 45 -1.80 -1.73 6.57
N GLU A 46 -3.12 -1.91 6.43
CA GLU A 46 -4.11 -0.92 6.90
C GLU A 46 -4.89 -1.50 8.07
N GLY A 47 -4.43 -1.20 9.29
CA GLY A 47 -5.10 -1.62 10.53
C GLY A 47 -5.17 -3.14 10.75
N SER A 48 -4.57 -3.93 9.86
CA SER A 48 -4.51 -5.39 9.89
C SER A 48 -3.05 -5.84 9.90
N VAL A 49 -2.79 -6.93 10.61
CA VAL A 49 -1.49 -7.62 10.59
C VAL A 49 -1.25 -8.37 9.27
N LYS A 50 -2.28 -8.52 8.45
CA LYS A 50 -2.20 -9.12 7.12
C LYS A 50 -2.11 -8.01 6.08
N PRO A 51 -1.11 -8.03 5.18
CA PRO A 51 -1.08 -7.09 4.08
C PRO A 51 -2.21 -7.35 3.10
N GLU A 52 -2.62 -6.29 2.42
CA GLU A 52 -3.61 -6.31 1.35
C GLU A 52 -3.01 -5.70 0.09
N VAL A 53 -3.51 -6.15 -1.06
CA VAL A 53 -3.20 -5.54 -2.35
C VAL A 53 -4.17 -4.38 -2.59
N PHE A 54 -3.64 -3.24 -3.04
CA PHE A 54 -4.43 -2.05 -3.26
C PHE A 54 -3.89 -1.21 -4.41
N PHE A 55 -4.77 -0.49 -5.11
CA PHE A 55 -4.37 0.48 -6.13
C PHE A 55 -4.29 1.90 -5.53
N GLU A 56 -3.10 2.46 -5.50
CA GLU A 56 -2.85 3.84 -5.08
C GLU A 56 -2.63 4.74 -6.30
N THR A 57 -3.46 5.76 -6.45
CA THR A 57 -3.39 6.69 -7.58
C THR A 57 -2.16 7.59 -7.52
N HIS A 58 -1.67 7.95 -8.70
CA HIS A 58 -0.52 8.84 -8.86
C HIS A 58 -0.84 10.25 -8.33
N TRP A 59 0.14 10.92 -7.70
CA TRP A 59 -0.03 12.26 -7.13
C TRP A 59 -0.40 13.37 -8.12
N ASP A 60 -0.23 13.11 -9.42
CA ASP A 60 -0.66 13.99 -10.52
C ASP A 60 -2.05 13.66 -11.08
N THR A 61 -2.75 12.73 -10.46
CA THR A 61 -4.10 12.35 -10.87
C THR A 61 -5.11 12.76 -9.81
N VAL A 62 -6.27 13.19 -10.28
CA VAL A 62 -7.44 13.48 -9.45
C VAL A 62 -8.45 12.38 -9.71
N ASN A 63 -8.93 11.73 -8.64
CA ASN A 63 -9.97 10.72 -8.77
C ASN A 63 -11.35 11.36 -9.03
N GLU A 64 -12.35 10.52 -9.29
CA GLU A 64 -13.73 10.96 -9.59
C GLU A 64 -14.35 11.84 -8.49
N LEU A 65 -13.86 11.73 -7.26
CA LEU A 65 -14.33 12.49 -6.10
C LEU A 65 -13.55 13.80 -5.90
N GLY A 66 -12.63 14.15 -6.80
CA GLY A 66 -11.83 15.37 -6.70
C GLY A 66 -10.61 15.29 -5.79
N TYR A 67 -10.26 14.09 -5.28
CA TYR A 67 -9.09 13.91 -4.43
C TYR A 67 -7.84 13.57 -5.25
N TRP A 68 -6.74 14.24 -4.91
CA TRP A 68 -5.42 13.94 -5.46
C TRP A 68 -4.91 12.58 -4.99
N GLY A 69 -4.26 11.85 -5.89
CA GLY A 69 -3.51 10.66 -5.52
C GLY A 69 -2.36 10.96 -4.56
N THR A 70 -1.81 9.91 -3.94
CA THR A 70 -0.79 10.04 -2.90
C THR A 70 0.53 9.37 -3.27
N ALA A 71 0.56 8.54 -4.31
CA ALA A 71 1.77 7.86 -4.75
C ALA A 71 2.66 8.80 -5.57
N LYS A 72 3.88 9.04 -5.09
CA LYS A 72 4.88 9.88 -5.77
C LYS A 72 6.07 9.02 -6.22
N PRO A 73 6.12 8.60 -7.50
CA PRO A 73 7.20 7.78 -8.00
C PRO A 73 8.52 8.58 -8.02
N LEU A 74 9.56 7.99 -7.43
CA LEU A 74 10.90 8.57 -7.32
C LEU A 74 11.84 8.04 -8.41
N LYS A 75 11.78 6.73 -8.66
CA LYS A 75 12.70 6.03 -9.55
C LYS A 75 12.07 4.75 -10.08
N GLN A 76 12.27 4.46 -11.37
CA GLN A 76 11.99 3.14 -11.93
C GLN A 76 13.08 2.15 -11.52
N LEU A 77 12.68 0.99 -11.01
CA LEU A 77 13.60 -0.02 -10.48
C LEU A 77 13.79 -1.18 -11.45
N ALA A 78 12.69 -1.69 -11.99
CA ALA A 78 12.68 -2.84 -12.88
C ALA A 78 11.39 -2.87 -13.71
N ILE A 79 11.32 -3.82 -14.64
CA ILE A 79 10.08 -4.18 -15.33
C ILE A 79 9.46 -5.39 -14.62
N CYS A 80 8.15 -5.36 -14.44
CA CYS A 80 7.41 -6.46 -13.82
C CYS A 80 7.49 -7.73 -14.69
N PRO A 81 7.81 -8.89 -14.10
CA PRO A 81 7.82 -10.17 -14.81
C PRO A 81 6.45 -10.51 -15.41
N ASP A 82 6.44 -11.13 -16.60
CA ASP A 82 5.21 -11.41 -17.37
C ASP A 82 4.15 -12.19 -16.59
N LYS A 83 4.56 -13.12 -15.72
CA LYS A 83 3.65 -13.89 -14.85
C LYS A 83 2.77 -13.02 -13.94
N TYR A 84 3.23 -11.82 -13.60
CA TYR A 84 2.46 -10.88 -12.77
C TYR A 84 1.70 -9.86 -13.62
N ARG A 85 2.15 -9.57 -14.86
CA ARG A 85 1.47 -8.60 -15.74
C ARG A 85 0.01 -8.95 -15.98
N ALA A 86 -0.30 -10.23 -16.22
CA ALA A 86 -1.67 -10.69 -16.40
C ALA A 86 -2.58 -10.40 -15.19
N ILE A 87 -2.00 -10.39 -13.99
CA ILE A 87 -2.71 -10.06 -12.74
C ILE A 87 -2.94 -8.55 -12.65
N VAL A 88 -1.92 -7.76 -12.98
CA VAL A 88 -1.95 -6.30 -12.90
C VAL A 88 -2.82 -5.67 -14.00
N SER A 89 -2.91 -6.31 -15.17
CA SER A 89 -3.61 -5.80 -16.37
C SER A 89 -5.09 -6.14 -16.43
N SER A 90 -5.69 -6.65 -15.36
CA SER A 90 -7.09 -7.07 -15.32
C SER A 90 -7.62 -6.96 -13.90
N ASP A 91 -8.89 -7.29 -13.65
CA ASP A 91 -9.44 -7.44 -12.29
C ASP A 91 -9.08 -8.80 -11.63
N ALA A 92 -8.25 -9.62 -12.27
CA ALA A 92 -7.82 -10.91 -11.73
C ALA A 92 -7.06 -10.79 -10.39
N TRP A 93 -6.48 -9.62 -10.11
CA TRP A 93 -5.85 -9.28 -8.82
C TRP A 93 -6.78 -9.47 -7.62
N ARG A 94 -8.11 -9.47 -7.81
CA ARG A 94 -9.08 -9.66 -6.71
C ARG A 94 -9.22 -11.12 -6.27
N SER A 95 -8.69 -12.07 -7.02
CA SER A 95 -8.73 -13.48 -6.65
C SER A 95 -7.74 -13.77 -5.51
N ASN A 96 -8.13 -14.61 -4.54
CA ASN A 96 -7.29 -14.92 -3.38
C ASN A 96 -5.90 -15.46 -3.77
N SER A 97 -5.81 -16.27 -4.83
CA SER A 97 -4.55 -16.81 -5.33
C SER A 97 -3.64 -15.73 -5.93
N ALA A 98 -4.22 -14.79 -6.68
CA ALA A 98 -3.49 -13.66 -7.23
C ALA A 98 -3.01 -12.69 -6.14
N ILE A 99 -3.86 -12.41 -5.15
CA ILE A 99 -3.51 -11.56 -4.00
C ILE A 99 -2.27 -12.13 -3.29
N ALA A 100 -2.28 -13.40 -2.91
CA ALA A 100 -1.15 -14.03 -2.23
C ALA A 100 0.13 -13.95 -3.08
N THR A 101 0.02 -14.25 -4.37
CA THR A 101 1.12 -14.23 -5.33
C THR A 101 1.75 -12.84 -5.50
N VAL A 102 0.92 -11.79 -5.55
CA VAL A 102 1.37 -10.40 -5.66
C VAL A 102 1.94 -9.87 -4.35
N LEU A 103 1.32 -10.21 -3.21
CA LEU A 103 1.83 -9.82 -1.89
C LEU A 103 3.22 -10.37 -1.64
N ASP A 104 3.41 -11.67 -1.86
CA ASP A 104 4.74 -12.28 -1.72
C ASP A 104 5.75 -11.63 -2.65
N TYR A 105 5.35 -11.29 -3.87
CA TYR A 105 6.24 -10.62 -4.81
C TYR A 105 6.64 -9.21 -4.34
N LEU A 106 5.67 -8.39 -3.96
CA LEU A 106 5.91 -7.02 -3.52
C LEU A 106 6.70 -6.99 -2.19
N ASP A 107 6.36 -7.79 -1.20
CA ASP A 107 7.05 -7.78 0.09
C ASP A 107 8.52 -8.27 -0.05
N ASN A 108 8.77 -9.30 -0.87
CA ASN A 108 10.15 -9.74 -1.18
C ASN A 108 10.93 -8.64 -1.89
N LEU A 109 10.30 -7.99 -2.88
CA LEU A 109 10.90 -6.90 -3.63
C LEU A 109 11.25 -5.70 -2.72
N GLU A 110 10.40 -5.35 -1.76
CA GLU A 110 10.72 -4.29 -0.79
C GLU A 110 11.90 -4.69 0.09
N ALA A 111 11.90 -5.93 0.60
CA ALA A 111 12.98 -6.42 1.44
C ALA A 111 14.33 -6.38 0.71
N GLU A 112 14.36 -6.84 -0.55
CA GLU A 112 15.56 -6.79 -1.40
C GLU A 112 16.03 -5.35 -1.63
N LEU A 113 15.14 -4.47 -2.07
CA LEU A 113 15.51 -3.11 -2.49
C LEU A 113 15.82 -2.16 -1.34
N THR A 114 15.23 -2.39 -0.16
CA THR A 114 15.50 -1.57 1.04
C THR A 114 16.74 -2.01 1.80
N SER A 115 17.22 -3.25 1.56
CA SER A 115 18.49 -3.74 2.11
C SER A 115 19.68 -2.87 1.70
N ASP A 116 19.70 -2.40 0.44
CA ASP A 116 20.70 -1.47 -0.10
C ASP A 116 20.73 -0.12 0.63
N TYR A 117 19.62 0.26 1.27
CA TYR A 117 19.51 1.52 2.01
C TYR A 117 19.72 1.36 3.53
N ASN A 118 20.03 0.15 4.03
CA ASN A 118 20.03 -0.19 5.47
C ASN A 118 18.70 0.20 6.17
N LEU A 119 17.61 0.27 5.42
CA LEU A 119 16.30 0.61 5.94
C LEU A 119 15.47 -0.67 5.99
N ASN A 120 14.92 -1.00 7.16
CA ASN A 120 14.05 -2.16 7.29
C ASN A 120 12.58 -1.74 7.25
N LEU A 121 12.17 -1.12 6.14
CA LEU A 121 10.87 -0.46 6.02
C LEU A 121 9.71 -1.47 6.09
N LEU A 122 9.88 -2.66 5.50
CA LEU A 122 8.90 -3.74 5.62
C LEU A 122 8.67 -4.13 7.08
N GLN A 123 9.74 -4.39 7.85
CA GLN A 123 9.58 -4.72 9.28
C GLN A 123 8.99 -3.55 10.08
N GLN A 124 9.30 -2.30 9.72
CA GLN A 124 8.69 -1.14 10.37
C GLN A 124 7.18 -1.09 10.11
N ARG A 125 6.74 -1.26 8.86
CA ARG A 125 5.31 -1.32 8.49
C ARG A 125 4.60 -2.47 9.21
N GLN A 126 5.22 -3.65 9.25
CA GLN A 126 4.70 -4.80 10.00
C GLN A 126 4.57 -4.49 11.50
N LYS A 127 5.61 -3.96 12.15
CA LYS A 127 5.59 -3.58 13.58
C LYS A 127 4.50 -2.56 13.89
N GLN A 128 4.32 -1.55 13.03
CA GLN A 128 3.25 -0.56 13.18
C GLN A 128 1.87 -1.21 13.10
N ALA A 129 1.67 -2.14 12.16
CA ALA A 129 0.41 -2.88 12.02
C ALA A 129 0.10 -3.76 13.25
N PHE A 130 1.10 -4.46 13.79
CA PHE A 130 0.96 -5.22 15.04
C PHE A 130 0.63 -4.31 16.23
N GLY A 131 1.35 -3.19 16.39
CA GLY A 131 1.10 -2.24 17.48
C GLY A 131 -0.30 -1.63 17.42
N TRP A 132 -0.81 -1.34 16.23
CA TRP A 132 -2.17 -0.84 16.04
C TRP A 132 -3.23 -1.88 16.42
N ARG A 133 -3.03 -3.14 16.03
CA ARG A 133 -3.92 -4.25 16.44
C ARG A 133 -3.98 -4.37 17.97
N ASP A 134 -2.83 -4.33 18.63
CA ASP A 134 -2.76 -4.43 20.10
C ASP A 134 -3.48 -3.25 20.77
N TYR A 135 -3.34 -2.04 20.21
CA TYR A 135 -4.09 -0.87 20.67
C TYR A 135 -5.60 -1.07 20.54
N GLN A 136 -6.09 -1.56 19.39
CA GLN A 136 -7.51 -1.84 19.18
C GLN A 136 -8.06 -2.89 20.16
N ILE A 137 -7.30 -3.95 20.44
CA ILE A 137 -7.65 -4.98 21.42
C ILE A 137 -7.78 -4.36 22.82
N LYS A 138 -6.81 -3.51 23.22
CA LYS A 138 -6.86 -2.82 24.52
C LYS A 138 -8.08 -1.91 24.63
N GLN A 139 -8.37 -1.11 23.59
CA GLN A 139 -9.54 -0.23 23.56
C GLN A 139 -10.85 -1.02 23.67
N ARG A 140 -10.97 -2.14 22.95
CA ARG A 140 -12.14 -3.02 23.04
C ARG A 140 -12.31 -3.60 24.45
N ASN A 141 -11.22 -4.07 25.05
CA ASN A 141 -11.24 -4.65 26.40
C ASN A 141 -11.53 -3.60 27.49
N SER A 142 -11.09 -2.35 27.33
CA SER A 142 -11.43 -1.27 28.27
C SER A 142 -12.90 -0.85 28.21
N VAL A 143 -13.56 -0.96 27.06
CA VAL A 143 -14.99 -0.70 26.92
C VAL A 143 -15.82 -1.84 27.56
N ILE A 144 -15.39 -3.09 27.40
CA ILE A 144 -16.07 -4.26 28.00
C ILE A 144 -15.86 -4.30 29.52
N GLY A 145 -14.66 -3.96 30.02
CA GLY A 145 -14.34 -3.95 31.45
C GLY A 145 -15.07 -2.89 32.30
N ASN A 146 -15.63 -1.86 31.68
CA ASN A 146 -16.43 -0.82 32.33
C ASN A 146 -17.96 -1.10 32.28
N SER A 147 -18.37 -2.26 31.77
CA SER A 147 -19.78 -2.66 31.71
C SER A 147 -20.19 -3.45 32.96
N SER A 148 -19.90 -2.94 34.16
CA SER A 148 -20.49 -3.45 35.40
C SER A 148 -21.92 -2.92 35.50
N VAL A 149 -22.88 -3.79 35.18
CA VAL A 149 -24.32 -3.57 35.39
C VAL A 149 -24.54 -3.22 36.87
N PRO A 150 -25.22 -2.12 37.23
CA PRO A 150 -25.61 -1.90 38.60
C PRO A 150 -26.62 -2.98 38.98
N ASN A 151 -26.26 -3.83 39.93
CA ASN A 151 -27.17 -4.78 40.54
C ASN A 151 -28.41 -4.02 41.04
N ALA A 152 -29.55 -4.26 40.39
CA ALA A 152 -30.85 -3.86 40.91
C ALA A 152 -31.06 -4.64 42.21
N VAL A 153 -31.00 -3.92 43.33
CA VAL A 153 -31.40 -4.42 44.65
C VAL A 153 -32.91 -4.61 44.60
N VAL A 154 -33.36 -5.85 44.85
CA VAL A 154 -34.77 -6.22 45.09
C VAL A 154 -35.02 -6.17 46.59
#